data_AF-A0A1A3CXI3-F1
#
_entry.id   AF-A0A1A3CXI3-F1
#
_cell.length_a   1.000
_cell.length_b   1.000
_cell.length_c   1.000
_cell.angle_alpha   90.00
_cell.angle_beta   90.00
_cell.angle_gamma   90.00
#
_symmetry.space_group_name_H-M   'P 1'
#
loop_
_entity.id
_entity.type
_entity.pdbx_description
1 polymer ?
#
loop_
_entity_poly.entity_id
_entity_poly.type
_entity_poly.pdbx_seq_one_letter_code
_entity_poly.pdbx_strand_id
1 'polypeptide(L)' 'MSWKRYEGRALADTNLVGDALEAALEDHVRVANPHLTDVRLESVVATKDYDTQATPSGRWYRVTYLAEGEDL' A
#
# COMPACT_ATOMS: atom_id res chain seq x y z
N MET A 1 9.38 -2.72 20.66
CA MET A 1 8.52 -2.81 19.46
C MET A 1 8.64 -1.47 18.77
N SER A 2 9.56 -1.37 17.81
CA SER A 2 9.96 -0.11 17.17
C SER A 2 9.39 -0.10 15.76
N TRP A 3 8.36 0.73 15.57
CA TRP A 3 7.74 0.91 14.28
C TRP A 3 8.63 1.80 13.42
N LYS A 4 8.93 1.34 12.20
CA LYS A 4 9.71 2.11 11.23
C LYS A 4 8.77 2.62 10.14
N ARG A 5 9.03 3.85 9.68
CA ARG A 5 8.30 4.46 8.58
C ARG A 5 8.96 4.11 7.25
N TYR A 6 8.14 3.66 6.31
CA TYR A 6 8.54 3.32 4.96
C TYR A 6 7.68 4.10 3.96
N GLU A 7 8.25 4.36 2.79
CA GLU A 7 7.52 4.85 1.62
C GLU A 7 7.51 3.76 0.55
N GLY A 8 6.37 3.56 -0.08
CA GLY A 8 6.21 2.58 -1.15
C GLY A 8 5.15 2.98 -2.16
N ARG A 9 4.90 2.07 -3.10
CA ARG A 9 3.78 2.15 -4.02
C ARG A 9 2.91 0.92 -3.88
N ALA A 10 1.60 1.12 -3.92
CA ALA A 10 0.61 0.06 -3.88
C ALA A 10 -0.46 0.28 -4.95
N LEU A 11 -0.93 -0.82 -5.52
CA LEU A 11 -1.97 -0.82 -6.54
C LEU A 11 -3.32 -1.11 -5.90
N ALA A 12 -4.33 -0.32 -6.25
CA ALA A 12 -5.72 -0.59 -5.87
C ALA A 12 -6.68 -0.26 -7.02
N ASP A 13 -7.84 -0.91 -7.01
CA ASP A 13 -8.92 -0.61 -7.95
C ASP A 13 -9.42 0.83 -7.75
N THR A 14 -9.56 1.55 -8.87
CA THR A 14 -10.06 2.94 -8.90
C THR A 14 -11.48 3.14 -8.36
N ASN A 15 -12.27 2.07 -8.26
CA ASN A 15 -13.63 2.10 -7.70
C ASN A 15 -13.64 2.03 -6.16
N LEU A 16 -12.51 1.70 -5.52
CA LEU A 16 -12.40 1.66 -4.06
C LEU A 16 -12.21 3.06 -3.48
N VAL A 17 -12.86 3.32 -2.36
CA VAL A 17 -12.80 4.59 -1.62
C VAL A 17 -12.83 4.33 -0.11
N GLY A 18 -12.35 5.31 0.67
CA GLY A 18 -12.33 5.23 2.14
C GLY A 18 -11.61 3.99 2.65
N ASP A 19 -12.17 3.35 3.68
CA ASP A 19 -11.58 2.17 4.33
C ASP A 19 -11.32 1.00 3.37
N ALA A 20 -12.16 0.84 2.34
CA ALA A 20 -11.98 -0.24 1.37
C ALA A 20 -10.73 -0.04 0.49
N LEU A 21 -10.42 1.22 0.15
CA LEU A 21 -9.19 1.58 -0.55
C LEU A 21 -7.98 1.35 0.35
N GLU A 22 -8.06 1.82 1.59
CA GLU A 22 -6.95 1.69 2.56
C GLU A 22 -6.64 0.22 2.85
N ALA A 23 -7.66 -0.62 3.05
CA ALA A 23 -7.48 -2.05 3.26
C ALA A 23 -6.81 -2.74 2.06
N ALA A 24 -7.23 -2.42 0.83
CA ALA A 24 -6.63 -2.99 -0.38
C ALA A 24 -5.16 -2.57 -0.57
N LEU A 25 -4.85 -1.31 -0.27
CA LEU A 25 -3.47 -0.81 -0.34
C LEU A 25 -2.58 -1.45 0.72
N GLU A 26 -3.09 -1.63 1.94
CA GLU A 26 -2.38 -2.29 3.03
C GLU A 26 -2.10 -3.77 2.71
N ASP A 27 -3.09 -4.48 2.16
CA ASP A 27 -2.94 -5.85 1.69
C ASP A 27 -1.86 -5.96 0.59
N HIS A 28 -1.89 -5.08 -0.40
CA HIS A 28 -0.87 -5.04 -1.44
C HIS A 28 0.54 -4.80 -0.87
N VAL A 29 0.69 -3.89 0.09
CA VAL A 29 1.99 -3.65 0.76
C VAL A 29 2.45 -4.90 1.52
N ARG A 30 1.56 -5.60 2.22
CA ARG A 30 1.90 -6.84 2.94
C ARG A 30 2.36 -7.94 1.99
N VAL A 31 1.65 -8.14 0.88
CA VAL A 31 2.01 -9.14 -0.13
C VAL A 31 3.36 -8.82 -0.77
N ALA A 32 3.63 -7.54 -1.06
CA ALA A 32 4.89 -7.10 -1.65
C ALA A 32 6.08 -7.17 -0.65
N ASN A 33 5.82 -7.07 0.66
CA ASN A 33 6.83 -7.02 1.70
C ASN A 33 6.58 -8.11 2.76
N PRO A 34 6.79 -9.39 2.43
CA PRO A 34 6.46 -10.51 3.33
C PRO A 34 7.34 -10.57 4.59
N HIS A 35 8.42 -9.80 4.65
CA HIS A 35 9.30 -9.67 5.81
C HIS A 35 8.81 -8.65 6.84
N LEU A 36 7.80 -7.84 6.49
CA LEU A 36 7.21 -6.86 7.40
C LEU A 36 6.05 -7.48 8.16
N THR A 37 6.01 -7.20 9.45
CA THR A 37 4.91 -7.51 10.36
C THR A 37 4.20 -6.23 10.77
N ASP A 38 2.90 -6.31 11.06
CA ASP A 38 2.10 -5.17 11.54
C ASP A 38 2.19 -3.90 10.65
N VAL A 39 2.03 -4.08 9.34
CA VAL A 39 1.91 -2.96 8.38
C VAL A 39 0.64 -2.16 8.67
N ARG A 40 0.77 -0.84 8.79
CA ARG A 40 -0.32 0.14 8.87
C ARG A 40 -0.06 1.35 7.98
N LEU A 41 -1.05 1.72 7.18
CA LEU A 41 -0.98 2.94 6.37
C LEU A 41 -1.01 4.20 7.25
N GLU A 42 -0.16 5.16 6.95
CA GLU A 42 -0.12 6.50 7.56
C GLU A 42 -0.59 7.58 6.58
N SER A 43 -0.30 7.43 5.29
CA SER A 43 -0.71 8.38 4.26
C SER A 43 -0.84 7.70 2.91
N VAL A 44 -1.83 8.13 2.14
CA VAL A 44 -2.12 7.64 0.80
C VAL A 44 -2.24 8.82 -0.16
N VAL A 45 -1.42 8.82 -1.21
CA VAL A 45 -1.42 9.85 -2.25
C VAL A 45 -1.63 9.20 -3.60
N ALA A 46 -2.73 9.53 -4.25
CA ALA A 46 -3.06 8.99 -5.56
C ALA A 46 -2.11 9.56 -6.64
N THR A 47 -1.44 8.69 -7.40
CA THR A 47 -0.52 9.11 -8.46
C THR A 47 -1.26 9.29 -9.78
N LYS A 48 -0.61 9.80 -10.84
CA LYS A 48 -1.21 9.85 -12.19
C LYS A 48 -1.03 8.55 -12.98
N ASP A 49 -0.44 7.53 -12.36
CA ASP A 49 -0.07 6.27 -12.99
C ASP A 49 -1.16 5.23 -12.78
N TYR A 50 -1.58 4.61 -13.88
CA TYR A 50 -2.64 3.60 -13.90
C TYR A 50 -2.07 2.30 -14.45
N ASP A 51 -2.40 1.20 -13.78
CA ASP A 51 -2.17 -0.12 -14.32
C ASP A 51 -3.36 -0.51 -15.21
N THR A 52 -3.14 -0.43 -16.52
CA THR A 52 -4.14 -0.77 -17.54
C THR A 52 -4.11 -2.25 -17.91
N GLN A 53 -3.20 -3.03 -17.31
CA GLN A 53 -3.06 -4.46 -17.59
C GLN A 53 -3.96 -5.30 -16.68
N ALA A 54 -4.23 -4.85 -15.45
CA ALA A 54 -5.22 -5.44 -14.57
C ALA A 54 -6.66 -5.11 -15.01
N THR A 55 -7.57 -6.08 -14.92
CA THR A 55 -9.02 -5.86 -15.00
C THR A 55 -9.65 -6.26 -13.67
N PRO A 56 -10.28 -5.33 -12.93
CA PRO A 56 -10.46 -3.92 -13.24
C PRO A 56 -9.15 -3.12 -13.23
N SER A 57 -9.13 -2.01 -13.97
CA SER A 57 -7.96 -1.14 -14.07
C SER A 57 -7.58 -0.60 -12.69
N GLY A 58 -6.33 -0.83 -12.30
CA GLY A 58 -5.79 -0.34 -11.04
C GLY A 58 -5.18 1.05 -11.18
N ARG A 59 -5.07 1.78 -10.08
CA ARG A 59 -4.28 3.01 -9.98
C ARG A 59 -3.17 2.83 -8.96
N TRP A 60 -2.00 3.36 -9.27
CA TRP A 60 -0.89 3.37 -8.33
C TRP A 60 -1.05 4.51 -7.33
N TYR A 61 -0.85 4.18 -6.05
CA TYR A 61 -0.84 5.11 -4.94
C TYR A 61 0.54 5.11 -4.33
N ARG A 62 1.08 6.31 -4.03
CA ARG A 62 2.22 6.45 -3.15
C ARG A 62 1.70 6.34 -1.72
N VAL A 63 2.25 5.39 -0.98
CA VAL A 63 1.82 5.10 0.39
C VAL A 63 2.98 5.28 1.34
N THR A 64 2.71 5.97 2.44
CA THR A 64 3.59 5.98 3.61
C THR A 64 2.97 5.05 4.62
N TYR A 65 3.74 4.12 5.16
CA TYR A 65 3.25 3.14 6.11
C TYR A 65 4.26 2.90 7.23
N LEU A 66 3.74 2.52 8.38
CA LEU A 66 4.52 2.06 9.52
C LEU A 66 4.49 0.53 9.52
N ALA A 67 5.63 -0.09 9.77
CA ALA A 67 5.70 -1.53 9.96
C ALA A 67 6.77 -1.89 10.98
N GLU A 68 6.60 -3.04 11.62
CA GLU A 68 7.66 -3.71 12.35
C GLU A 68 8.38 -4.66 11.39
N GLY A 69 9.70 -4.65 11.39
CA GLY A 69 10.49 -5.47 10.48
C GLY A 69 11.95 -5.46 10.90
N GLU A 70 12.64 -6.56 10.58
CA GLU A 70 14.07 -6.68 10.83
C GLU A 70 14.83 -5.65 9.98
N ASP A 71 15.84 -5.02 10.59
CA ASP A 71 16.79 -4.16 9.88
C ASP A 71 17.50 -5.04 8.84
N LEU A 72 17.13 -4.93 7.56
CA LEU A 72 17.79 -5.64 6.46
C LEU A 72 19.24 -5.17 6.29
#